data_AF-A0A852RCJ1-F1
#
_entry.id   AF-A0A852RCJ1-F1
#
_cell.length_a   1.000
_cell.length_b   1.000
_cell.length_c   1.000
_cell.angle_alpha   90.00
_cell.angle_beta   90.00
_cell.angle_gamma   90.00
#
_symmetry.space_group_name_H-M   'P 1'
#
loop_
_entity.id
_entity.type
_entity.pdbx_description
1 polymer ?
#
loop_
_entity_poly.entity_id
_entity_poly.type
_entity_poly.pdbx_seq_one_letter_code
_entity_poly.pdbx_strand_id
1 'polypeptide(L)'
;MNTEHEASLPLGLRSILIDSLPAELLTDAAPSHYTVEAVFNRRVTEGESRALLGPESLRKLQESGYPEVKLGVSDRRLNIENTTLEELRDGLASVLTQMLAEISGESERKQAVADQRLKEHLENERQRLESVTELARSVVFTLPTPEPHSPAVHEPTLSDREEIANWVDEGGARNS
;
A
#
# COMPACT_ATOMS: atom_id res chain seq x y z
N MET A 1 -1.25 -18.03 9.98
CA MET A 1 -0.90 -16.84 10.79
C MET A 1 0.59 -16.91 11.05
N ASN A 2 1.42 -16.10 10.36
CA ASN A 2 2.81 -15.75 10.72
C ASN A 2 3.49 -14.94 9.60
N THR A 3 2.95 -13.76 9.25
CA THR A 3 3.64 -12.83 8.31
C THR A 3 3.62 -11.37 8.74
N GLU A 4 3.00 -11.02 9.87
CA GLU A 4 2.77 -9.61 10.25
C GLU A 4 3.78 -9.06 11.26
N HIS A 5 4.73 -9.86 11.76
CA HIS A 5 5.66 -9.43 12.83
C HIS A 5 7.10 -9.14 12.38
N GLU A 6 7.53 -9.43 11.15
CA GLU A 6 8.89 -9.06 10.68
C GLU A 6 8.98 -7.62 10.15
N ALA A 7 7.86 -6.95 9.92
CA ALA A 7 7.82 -5.60 9.35
C ALA A 7 8.15 -4.46 10.34
N SER A 8 8.34 -4.77 11.63
CA SER A 8 8.57 -3.75 12.67
C SER A 8 10.06 -3.56 13.04
N LEU A 9 10.98 -4.27 12.39
CA LEU A 9 12.41 -4.05 12.62
C LEU A 9 12.91 -2.92 11.70
N PRO A 10 13.69 -1.95 12.22
CA PRO A 10 14.29 -0.93 11.39
C PRO A 10 15.22 -1.59 10.37
N LEU A 11 15.22 -1.05 9.14
CA LEU A 11 16.11 -1.50 8.10
C LEU A 11 17.57 -1.28 8.54
N GLY A 12 18.38 -2.30 8.38
CA GLY A 12 19.80 -2.25 8.75
C GLY A 12 20.62 -3.24 7.95
N LEU A 13 21.94 -3.17 8.14
CA LEU A 13 22.91 -4.07 7.51
C LEU A 13 23.35 -5.13 8.52
N ARG A 14 23.38 -6.39 8.08
CA ARG A 14 23.74 -7.54 8.91
C ARG A 14 25.20 -7.94 8.78
N SER A 15 25.71 -7.97 7.55
CA SER A 15 27.06 -8.45 7.27
C SER A 15 27.53 -7.99 5.90
N ILE A 16 28.83 -7.82 5.74
CA ILE A 16 29.48 -7.67 4.42
C ILE A 16 29.61 -9.05 3.79
N LEU A 17 29.42 -9.14 2.47
CA LEU A 17 29.63 -10.35 1.71
C LEU A 17 31.09 -10.46 1.30
N ILE A 18 31.85 -11.31 1.98
CA ILE A 18 33.30 -11.45 1.76
C ILE A 18 33.59 -11.99 0.36
N ASP A 19 32.72 -12.87 -0.16
CA ASP A 19 32.87 -13.46 -1.50
C ASP A 19 32.74 -12.46 -2.66
N SER A 20 32.23 -11.24 -2.42
CA SER A 20 32.16 -10.18 -3.44
C SER A 20 33.39 -9.29 -3.47
N LEU A 21 34.35 -9.51 -2.56
CA LEU A 21 35.55 -8.69 -2.46
C LEU A 21 36.60 -9.11 -3.51
N PRO A 22 37.41 -8.18 -4.03
CA PRO A 22 38.50 -8.52 -4.95
C PRO A 22 39.45 -9.56 -4.34
N ALA A 23 39.87 -10.55 -5.13
CA ALA A 23 40.78 -11.58 -4.66
C ALA A 23 42.20 -11.03 -4.41
N GLU A 24 42.54 -9.92 -5.06
CA GLU A 24 43.82 -9.22 -4.96
C GLU A 24 43.91 -8.29 -3.74
N LEU A 25 42.89 -8.23 -2.87
CA LEU A 25 42.97 -7.44 -1.65
C LEU A 25 44.20 -7.81 -0.81
N LEU A 26 44.83 -6.80 -0.22
CA LEU A 26 46.10 -6.93 0.52
C LEU A 26 47.30 -7.39 -0.34
N THR A 27 47.20 -7.24 -1.66
CA THR A 27 48.33 -7.41 -2.59
C THR A 27 48.64 -6.08 -3.31
N ASP A 28 49.80 -6.02 -3.96
CA ASP A 28 50.23 -4.84 -4.75
C ASP A 28 49.30 -4.57 -5.95
N ALA A 29 48.53 -5.58 -6.38
CA ALA A 29 47.56 -5.47 -7.48
C ALA A 29 46.14 -5.07 -7.02
N ALA A 30 45.93 -4.77 -5.74
CA ALA A 30 44.62 -4.41 -5.22
C ALA A 30 44.07 -3.14 -5.90
N PRO A 31 42.81 -3.15 -6.37
CA PRO A 31 42.20 -1.95 -6.93
C PRO A 31 42.04 -0.87 -5.85
N SER A 32 42.25 0.39 -6.23
CA SER A 32 42.15 1.53 -5.31
C SER A 32 40.75 1.71 -4.71
N HIS A 33 39.71 1.39 -5.48
CA HIS A 33 38.32 1.36 -5.05
C HIS A 33 37.61 0.17 -5.70
N TYR A 34 36.63 -0.39 -5.00
CA TYR A 34 35.87 -1.55 -5.44
C TYR A 34 34.43 -1.49 -4.92
N THR A 35 33.64 -2.48 -5.33
CA THR A 35 32.27 -2.64 -4.86
C THR A 35 32.26 -3.52 -3.62
N VAL A 36 31.64 -3.03 -2.55
CA VAL A 36 31.38 -3.82 -1.35
C VAL A 36 29.89 -4.14 -1.28
N GLU A 37 29.55 -5.43 -1.26
CA GLU A 37 28.17 -5.87 -1.05
C GLU A 37 27.90 -6.08 0.45
N ALA A 38 26.81 -5.52 0.95
CA ALA A 38 26.32 -5.73 2.30
C ALA A 38 24.91 -6.33 2.29
N VAL A 39 24.62 -7.22 3.22
CA VAL A 39 23.33 -7.92 3.31
C VAL A 39 22.41 -7.17 4.27
N PHE A 40 21.18 -6.89 3.83
CA PHE A 40 20.16 -6.29 4.71
C PHE A 40 19.64 -7.29 5.75
N ASN A 41 19.24 -6.79 6.92
CA ASN A 41 18.61 -7.59 7.97
C ASN A 41 17.21 -8.11 7.57
N ARG A 42 16.49 -7.39 6.70
CA ARG A 42 15.19 -7.78 6.11
C ARG A 42 15.10 -7.40 4.63
N ARG A 43 13.99 -7.74 3.97
CA ARG A 43 13.72 -7.24 2.60
C ARG A 43 13.46 -5.74 2.65
N VAL A 44 14.11 -5.01 1.74
CA VAL A 44 13.88 -3.58 1.50
C VAL A 44 12.56 -3.43 0.73
N THR A 45 11.70 -2.52 1.17
CA THR A 45 10.48 -2.19 0.42
C THR A 45 10.80 -1.28 -0.77
N GLU A 46 9.90 -1.19 -1.76
CA GLU A 46 10.10 -0.29 -2.90
C GLU A 46 10.23 1.19 -2.48
N GLY A 47 9.48 1.59 -1.44
CA GLY A 47 9.57 2.95 -0.91
C GLY A 47 10.95 3.24 -0.29
N GLU A 48 11.48 2.29 0.48
CA GLU A 48 12.80 2.41 1.10
C GLU A 48 13.92 2.35 0.06
N SER A 49 13.83 1.49 -0.95
CA SER A 49 14.84 1.41 -2.01
C SER A 49 14.87 2.70 -2.83
N ARG A 50 13.70 3.27 -3.16
CA ARG A 50 13.62 4.56 -3.85
C ARG A 50 14.20 5.70 -3.01
N ALA A 51 13.99 5.70 -1.70
CA ALA A 51 14.57 6.70 -0.80
C ALA A 51 16.10 6.55 -0.69
N LEU A 52 16.59 5.31 -0.57
CA LEU A 52 18.01 5.01 -0.47
C LEU A 52 18.80 5.36 -1.74
N LEU A 53 18.18 5.15 -2.91
CA LEU A 53 18.75 5.50 -4.22
C LEU A 53 18.38 6.93 -4.66
N GLY A 54 17.70 7.68 -3.79
CA GLY A 54 17.22 9.02 -4.06
C GLY A 54 18.30 10.10 -3.92
N PRO A 55 18.00 11.33 -4.38
CA PRO A 55 18.93 12.45 -4.34
C PRO A 55 19.33 12.87 -2.92
N GLU A 56 18.45 12.70 -1.92
CA GLU A 56 18.75 13.01 -0.52
C GLU A 56 19.86 12.13 0.04
N SER A 57 19.85 10.82 -0.29
CA SER A 57 20.89 9.88 0.13
C SER A 57 22.23 10.22 -0.52
N LEU A 58 22.22 10.58 -1.81
CA LEU A 58 23.42 11.05 -2.52
C LEU A 58 23.98 12.32 -1.88
N ARG A 59 23.11 13.28 -1.55
CA ARG A 59 23.51 14.52 -0.89
C ARG A 59 24.14 14.26 0.47
N LYS A 60 23.57 13.36 1.28
CA LYS A 60 24.15 12.98 2.57
C LYS A 60 25.52 12.33 2.45
N LEU A 61 25.72 11.48 1.45
CA LEU A 61 27.04 10.90 1.17
C LEU A 61 28.05 11.98 0.80
N GLN A 62 27.68 12.93 -0.06
CA GLN A 62 28.53 14.07 -0.43
C GLN A 62 28.88 14.95 0.78
N GLU A 63 27.88 15.30 1.60
CA GLU A 63 28.07 16.10 2.83
C GLU A 63 28.94 15.37 3.87
N SER A 64 28.94 14.03 3.84
CA SER A 64 29.77 13.19 4.71
C SER A 64 31.17 12.92 4.17
N GLY A 65 31.53 13.48 3.00
CA GLY A 65 32.86 13.33 2.40
C GLY A 65 33.02 12.14 1.45
N TYR A 66 31.92 11.48 1.05
CA TYR A 66 31.91 10.32 0.14
C TYR A 66 31.22 10.63 -1.20
N PRO A 67 31.69 11.61 -2.00
CA PRO A 67 30.99 12.06 -3.21
C PRO A 67 31.04 11.07 -4.37
N GLU A 68 32.03 10.17 -4.40
CA GLU A 68 32.21 9.19 -5.48
C GLU A 68 31.46 7.87 -5.23
N VAL A 69 31.03 7.64 -3.98
CA VAL A 69 30.30 6.44 -3.57
C VAL A 69 28.94 6.41 -4.23
N LYS A 70 28.62 5.28 -4.86
CA LYS A 70 27.29 5.02 -5.42
C LYS A 70 26.64 3.85 -4.70
N LEU A 71 25.35 3.99 -4.43
CA LEU A 71 24.55 2.93 -3.84
C LEU A 71 23.70 2.26 -4.91
N GLY A 72 23.60 0.94 -4.82
CA GLY A 72 22.70 0.11 -5.61
C GLY A 72 21.99 -0.90 -4.71
N VAL A 73 20.75 -1.29 -5.05
CA VAL A 73 20.03 -2.33 -4.32
C VAL A 73 19.78 -3.50 -5.25
N SER A 74 20.17 -4.71 -4.82
CA SER A 74 19.97 -5.95 -5.56
C SER A 74 19.34 -7.00 -4.66
N ASP A 75 18.02 -7.22 -4.82
CA ASP A 75 17.18 -8.08 -3.98
C ASP A 75 17.33 -7.80 -2.47
N ARG A 76 18.22 -8.50 -1.78
CA ARG A 76 18.49 -8.37 -0.34
C ARG A 76 19.87 -7.80 -0.02
N ARG A 77 20.54 -7.22 -1.02
CA ARG A 77 21.90 -6.69 -0.90
C ARG A 77 21.96 -5.20 -1.24
N LEU A 78 22.77 -4.49 -0.48
CA LEU A 78 23.23 -3.14 -0.77
C LEU A 78 24.58 -3.28 -1.47
N ASN A 79 24.68 -2.74 -2.68
CA ASN A 79 25.92 -2.64 -3.42
C ASN A 79 26.47 -1.22 -3.17
N ILE A 80 27.68 -1.13 -2.66
CA ILE A 80 28.35 0.13 -2.34
C ILE A 80 29.53 0.21 -3.30
N GLU A 81 29.37 0.95 -4.40
CA GLU A 81 30.37 1.09 -5.45
C GLU A 81 31.31 2.27 -5.16
N ASN A 82 32.53 2.19 -5.71
CA ASN A 82 33.60 3.18 -5.54
C ASN A 82 33.94 3.45 -4.07
N THR A 83 34.14 2.39 -3.29
CA THR A 83 34.57 2.51 -1.90
C THR A 83 35.67 1.52 -1.55
N THR A 84 36.07 1.48 -0.27
CA THR A 84 36.99 0.51 0.31
C THR A 84 36.46 0.01 1.66
N LEU A 85 36.99 -1.13 2.15
CA LEU A 85 36.69 -1.63 3.49
C LEU A 85 37.16 -0.67 4.60
N GLU A 86 38.25 0.04 4.36
CA GLU A 86 38.81 1.05 5.24
C GLU A 86 37.86 2.24 5.40
N GLU A 87 37.33 2.79 4.30
CA GLU A 87 36.31 3.85 4.35
C GLU A 87 35.05 3.39 5.07
N LEU A 88 34.60 2.15 4.83
CA LEU A 88 33.49 1.54 5.53
C LEU A 88 33.73 1.45 7.03
N ARG A 89 34.91 0.98 7.44
CA ARG A 89 35.30 0.88 8.85
C ARG A 89 35.43 2.26 9.50
N ASP A 90 36.00 3.22 8.79
CA ASP A 90 36.43 4.51 9.35
C ASP A 90 35.30 5.55 9.39
N GLY A 91 34.17 5.31 8.72
CA GLY A 91 32.98 6.15 8.91
C GLY A 91 31.78 5.82 8.03
N LEU A 92 31.98 5.32 6.81
CA LEU A 92 30.89 5.15 5.85
C LEU A 92 29.83 4.16 6.36
N ALA A 93 30.20 3.11 7.09
CA ALA A 93 29.21 2.19 7.67
C ALA A 93 28.28 2.87 8.67
N SER A 94 28.79 3.83 9.45
CA SER A 94 27.98 4.61 10.39
C SER A 94 27.01 5.54 9.65
N VAL A 95 27.48 6.22 8.61
CA VAL A 95 26.66 7.09 7.76
C VAL A 95 25.53 6.30 7.10
N LEU A 96 25.85 5.14 6.52
CA LEU A 96 24.86 4.24 5.92
C LEU A 96 23.83 3.76 6.95
N THR A 97 24.28 3.37 8.15
CA THR A 97 23.38 2.90 9.23
C THR A 97 22.41 4.00 9.65
N GLN A 98 22.90 5.24 9.81
CA GLN A 98 22.06 6.38 10.15
C GLN A 98 21.02 6.67 9.05
N MET A 99 21.45 6.66 7.78
CA MET A 99 20.53 6.86 6.66
C MET A 99 19.43 5.80 6.61
N LEU A 100 19.78 4.52 6.81
CA LEU A 100 18.81 3.42 6.83
C LEU A 100 17.80 3.56 7.99
N ALA A 101 18.26 3.98 9.16
CA ALA A 101 17.40 4.24 10.31
C ALA A 101 16.40 5.37 10.03
N GLU A 102 16.85 6.45 9.39
CA GLU A 102 15.99 7.57 9.00
C GLU A 102 14.93 7.16 7.96
N ILE A 103 15.34 6.42 6.93
CA ILE A 103 14.45 5.91 5.88
C ILE A 103 13.38 5.00 6.49
N SER A 104 13.78 4.11 7.40
CA SER A 104 12.85 3.21 8.11
C SER A 104 11.84 4.02 8.92
N GLY A 105 12.31 4.98 9.72
CA GLY A 105 11.44 5.82 10.53
C GLY A 105 10.46 6.66 9.70
N GLU A 106 10.87 7.11 8.50
CA GLU A 106 9.95 7.79 7.60
C GLU A 106 8.89 6.84 7.02
N SER A 107 9.29 5.63 6.63
CA SER A 107 8.36 4.61 6.13
C SER A 107 7.34 4.20 7.19
N GLU A 108 7.78 3.97 8.43
CA GLU A 108 6.91 3.66 9.58
C GLU A 108 5.90 4.79 9.85
N ARG A 109 6.34 6.05 9.82
CA ARG A 109 5.44 7.20 9.98
C ARG A 109 4.40 7.27 8.86
N LYS A 110 4.81 7.04 7.60
CA LYS A 110 3.89 7.03 6.45
C LYS A 110 2.84 5.93 6.58
N GLN A 111 3.26 4.73 6.99
CA GLN A 111 2.35 3.61 7.22
C GLN A 111 1.36 3.92 8.35
N ALA A 112 1.84 4.43 9.49
CA ALA A 112 0.98 4.77 10.61
C ALA A 112 -0.10 5.81 10.24
N VAL A 113 0.25 6.80 9.42
CA VAL A 113 -0.71 7.79 8.89
C VAL A 113 -1.74 7.13 7.96
N ALA A 114 -1.32 6.22 7.10
CA ALA A 114 -2.23 5.51 6.19
C ALA A 114 -3.21 4.62 6.97
N ASP A 115 -2.70 3.86 7.95
CA ASP A 115 -3.51 2.99 8.80
C ASP A 115 -4.54 3.79 9.61
N GLN A 116 -4.13 4.93 10.14
CA GLN A 116 -5.02 5.83 10.87
C GLN A 116 -6.15 6.34 9.97
N ARG A 117 -5.85 6.78 8.75
CA ARG A 117 -6.85 7.23 7.78
C ARG A 117 -7.82 6.12 7.38
N LEU A 118 -7.32 4.89 7.22
CA LEU A 118 -8.16 3.74 6.91
C LEU A 118 -9.14 3.45 8.05
N LYS A 119 -8.66 3.46 9.30
CA LYS A 119 -9.51 3.27 10.49
C LYS A 119 -10.61 4.33 10.57
N GLU A 120 -10.24 5.60 10.37
CA GLU A 120 -11.20 6.71 10.34
C GLU A 120 -12.26 6.53 9.25
N HIS A 121 -11.86 6.13 8.05
CA HIS A 121 -12.80 5.89 6.95
C HIS A 121 -13.76 4.72 7.24
N LEU A 122 -13.25 3.62 7.80
CA LEU A 122 -14.09 2.47 8.17
C LEU A 122 -15.10 2.83 9.27
N GLU A 123 -14.68 3.62 10.26
CA GLU A 123 -15.56 4.07 11.33
C GLU A 123 -16.65 5.02 10.80
N ASN A 124 -16.28 5.97 9.94
CA ASN A 124 -17.25 6.86 9.29
C ASN A 124 -18.27 6.07 8.45
N GLU A 125 -17.83 5.06 7.70
CA GLU A 125 -18.74 4.24 6.91
C GLU A 125 -19.65 3.37 7.79
N ARG A 126 -19.13 2.82 8.89
CA ARG A 126 -19.93 2.10 9.88
C ARG A 126 -21.05 2.99 10.44
N GLN A 127 -20.73 4.21 10.86
CA GLN A 127 -21.70 5.18 11.38
C GLN A 127 -22.75 5.57 10.32
N ARG A 128 -22.33 5.72 9.06
CA ARG A 128 -23.22 6.00 7.94
C ARG A 128 -24.22 4.85 7.74
N LEU A 129 -23.74 3.61 7.74
CA LEU A 129 -24.59 2.42 7.58
C LEU A 129 -25.57 2.23 8.74
N GLU A 130 -25.15 2.53 9.97
CA GLU A 130 -26.04 2.53 11.14
C GLU A 130 -27.14 3.58 10.98
N SER A 131 -26.78 4.80 10.59
CA SER A 131 -27.76 5.88 10.35
C SER A 131 -28.74 5.54 9.22
N VAL A 132 -28.25 4.95 8.14
CA VAL A 132 -29.09 4.48 7.01
C VAL A 132 -30.04 3.37 7.47
N THR A 133 -29.56 2.45 8.31
CA THR A 133 -30.38 1.35 8.86
C THR A 133 -31.51 1.90 9.74
N GLU A 134 -31.20 2.85 10.62
CA GLU A 134 -32.22 3.49 11.47
C GLU A 134 -33.24 4.28 10.65
N LEU A 135 -32.79 5.01 9.62
CA LEU A 135 -33.69 5.71 8.71
C LEU A 135 -34.61 4.74 7.97
N ALA A 136 -34.07 3.64 7.43
CA ALA A 136 -34.86 2.62 6.74
C ALA A 136 -35.90 1.97 7.68
N ARG A 137 -35.55 1.74 8.95
CA ARG A 137 -36.48 1.21 9.97
C ARG A 137 -37.64 2.17 10.27
N SER A 138 -37.45 3.48 10.10
CA SER A 138 -38.52 4.46 10.32
C SER A 138 -39.56 4.55 9.18
N VAL A 139 -39.28 3.94 8.02
CA VAL A 139 -40.21 3.96 6.88
C VAL A 139 -41.32 2.95 7.10
N VAL A 140 -42.57 3.43 7.16
CA VAL A 140 -43.78 2.59 7.28
C VAL A 140 -44.64 2.75 6.02
N PHE A 141 -44.98 1.64 5.39
CA PHE A 141 -45.94 1.61 4.29
C PHE A 141 -47.31 1.20 4.82
N THR A 142 -48.33 2.04 4.63
CA THR A 142 -49.72 1.71 4.94
C THR A 142 -50.41 1.22 3.68
N LEU A 143 -51.07 0.06 3.76
CA LEU A 143 -51.98 -0.36 2.70
C LEU A 143 -53.18 0.61 2.66
N PRO A 144 -53.66 1.02 1.49
CA PRO A 144 -54.91 1.76 1.41
C PRO A 144 -56.01 0.87 1.98
N THR A 145 -56.64 1.32 3.07
CA THR A 145 -57.88 0.71 3.57
C THR A 145 -58.89 0.83 2.44
N PRO A 146 -59.43 -0.29 1.91
CA PRO A 146 -60.55 -0.18 0.99
C PRO A 146 -61.68 0.53 1.73
N GLU A 147 -62.03 1.74 1.29
CA GLU A 147 -63.20 2.41 1.82
C GLU A 147 -64.40 1.47 1.65
N PRO A 148 -65.31 1.38 2.64
CA PRO A 148 -66.60 0.74 2.41
C PRO A 148 -67.39 1.65 1.45
N HIS A 149 -67.08 1.56 0.16
CA HIS A 149 -68.01 1.99 -0.87
C HIS A 149 -69.25 1.11 -0.67
N SER A 150 -70.33 1.73 -0.20
CA SER A 150 -71.68 1.18 -0.34
C SER A 150 -71.80 0.51 -1.72
N PRO A 151 -72.46 -0.65 -1.84
CA PRO A 151 -72.63 -1.31 -3.13
C PRO A 151 -73.59 -0.49 -4.00
N ALA A 152 -73.09 0.60 -4.60
CA ALA A 152 -73.64 1.10 -5.83
C ALA A 152 -73.15 0.14 -6.91
N VAL A 153 -74.06 -0.74 -7.31
CA VAL A 153 -73.96 -1.59 -8.49
C VAL A 153 -73.55 -0.72 -9.67
N HIS A 154 -72.25 -0.67 -9.99
CA HIS A 154 -71.78 -0.32 -11.30
C HIS A 154 -71.44 -1.63 -11.98
N GLU A 155 -72.40 -2.12 -12.76
CA GLU A 155 -72.11 -3.14 -13.76
C GLU A 155 -70.95 -2.66 -14.62
N PRO A 156 -69.91 -3.49 -14.82
CA PRO A 156 -68.81 -3.12 -15.69
C PRO A 156 -69.37 -2.92 -17.09
N THR A 157 -69.22 -1.72 -17.64
CA THR A 157 -69.56 -1.47 -19.04
C THR A 157 -68.56 -2.22 -19.92
N LEU A 158 -69.01 -2.65 -21.09
CA LEU A 158 -68.23 -3.42 -22.06
C LEU A 158 -66.89 -2.78 -22.46
N SER A 159 -66.71 -1.48 -22.19
CA SER A 159 -65.48 -0.71 -22.48
C SER A 159 -64.27 -1.16 -21.64
N ASP A 160 -64.45 -1.45 -20.35
CA ASP A 160 -63.34 -1.80 -19.45
C ASP A 160 -62.79 -3.21 -19.72
N ARG A 161 -63.57 -4.05 -20.41
CA ARG A 161 -63.19 -5.44 -20.70
C ARG A 161 -62.29 -5.56 -21.93
N GLU A 162 -62.28 -4.55 -22.80
CA GLU A 162 -61.45 -4.51 -24.01
C GLU A 162 -60.03 -3.95 -23.73
N GLU A 163 -59.87 -3.04 -22.76
CA GLU A 163 -58.55 -2.49 -22.41
C GLU A 163 -57.61 -3.50 -21.71
N ILE A 164 -58.15 -4.42 -20.92
CA ILE A 164 -57.34 -5.44 -20.22
C ILE A 164 -56.82 -6.53 -21.18
N ALA A 165 -57.54 -6.78 -22.28
CA ALA A 165 -57.10 -7.72 -23.31
C ALA A 165 -55.93 -7.18 -24.16
N ASN A 166 -55.83 -5.86 -24.30
CA ASN A 166 -54.81 -5.21 -25.13
C ASN A 166 -53.43 -5.10 -24.44
N TRP A 167 -53.37 -5.26 -23.12
CA TRP A 167 -52.13 -5.17 -22.33
C TRP A 167 -51.37 -6.50 -22.17
N VAL A 168 -51.96 -7.62 -22.61
CA VAL A 168 -51.38 -8.97 -22.49
C VAL A 168 -50.66 -9.41 -23.77
N ASP A 169 -50.81 -8.69 -24.90
CA ASP A 169 -50.22 -9.10 -26.19
C ASP A 169 -48.83 -8.47 -26.49
N GLU A 170 -48.52 -7.26 -26.00
CA GLU A 170 -47.24 -6.58 -26.24
C GLU A 170 -46.25 -6.70 -25.07
N GLY A 171 -45.66 -7.88 -24.88
CA GLY A 171 -44.56 -8.01 -23.91
C GLY A 171 -44.03 -9.41 -23.65
N GLY A 172 -44.35 -10.38 -24.51
CA GLY A 172 -43.73 -11.70 -24.49
C GLY A 172 -42.25 -11.62 -24.85
N ALA A 173 -41.42 -12.07 -23.92
CA ALA A 173 -40.01 -12.43 -24.04
C ALA A 173 -39.47 -12.68 -25.47
N ARG A 174 -38.34 -12.05 -25.79
CA ARG A 174 -37.34 -12.62 -26.71
C ARG A 174 -36.02 -12.79 -25.98
N ASN A 175 -35.86 -13.98 -25.43
CA ASN A 175 -34.56 -14.57 -25.15
C ASN A 175 -34.11 -15.28 -26.44
N SER A 176 -33.04 -14.80 -27.08
CA SER A 176 -32.15 -15.53 -27.99
C SER A 176 -30.89 -14.68 -28.20
#